data_AF-A0A963N6J9-F1
#
_entry.id   AF-A0A963N6J9-F1
#
_cell.length_a   1.000
_cell.length_b   1.000
_cell.length_c   1.000
_cell.angle_alpha   90.00
_cell.angle_beta   90.00
_cell.angle_gamma   90.00
#
_symmetry.space_group_name_H-M   'P 1'
#
loop_
_entity.id
_entity.type
_entity.pdbx_description
1 polymer ?
#
loop_
_entity_poly.entity_id
_entity_poly.type
_entity_poly.pdbx_seq_one_letter_code
_entity_poly.pdbx_strand_id
1 'polypeptide(L)' 'VARARLVVDNPDMTDRMTLQCEAATDEALRAGLIASLREHTKLRGEVAFCAAGTLPNDGKVIDDIRRYA' A
#
# COMPACT_ATOMS: atom_id res chain seq x y z
N VAL A 1 -1.00 -10.57 7.94
CA VAL A 1 -0.07 -9.82 7.07
C VAL A 1 1.33 -10.03 7.62
N ALA A 2 2.26 -10.54 6.82
CA ALA A 2 3.63 -10.76 7.28
C ALA A 2 4.47 -9.47 7.19
N ARG A 3 4.39 -8.77 6.06
CA ARG A 3 5.02 -7.47 5.81
C ARG A 3 4.09 -6.57 5.01
N ALA A 4 4.26 -5.27 5.16
CA ALA A 4 3.52 -4.28 4.39
C ALA A 4 4.40 -3.08 4.03
N ARG A 5 4.15 -2.51 2.86
CA ARG A 5 4.78 -1.27 2.37
C ARG A 5 3.73 -0.39 1.75
N LEU A 6 3.66 0.86 2.19
CA LEU A 6 2.83 1.86 1.57
C LEU A 6 3.63 2.55 0.45
N VAL A 7 3.27 2.29 -0.80
CA VAL A 7 3.87 2.95 -1.95
C VAL A 7 3.03 4.18 -2.30
N VAL A 8 3.69 5.33 -2.47
CA VAL A 8 3.05 6.56 -2.92
C VAL A 8 3.66 6.95 -4.25
N ASP A 9 2.86 6.95 -5.31
CA ASP A 9 3.25 7.41 -6.64
C ASP A 9 2.31 8.53 -7.12
N ASN A 10 2.64 9.15 -8.25
CA ASN A 10 1.83 10.24 -8.81
C ASN A 10 1.71 10.15 -10.34
N PRO A 11 1.10 9.07 -10.89
CA PRO A 11 0.77 9.06 -12.31
C PRO A 11 -0.09 10.28 -12.64
N ASP A 12 0.24 10.96 -13.75
CA ASP A 12 -0.49 12.13 -14.21
C ASP A 12 -0.61 13.25 -13.15
N MET A 13 0.44 13.42 -12.33
CA MET A 13 0.52 14.42 -11.25
C MET A 13 -0.54 14.27 -10.15
N THR A 14 -1.18 13.10 -10.05
CA THR A 14 -2.20 12.80 -9.04
C THR A 14 -1.68 11.75 -8.09
N ASP A 15 -1.60 12.10 -6.80
CA ASP A 15 -1.13 11.18 -5.76
C ASP A 15 -2.01 9.93 -5.68
N ARG A 16 -1.37 8.77 -5.80
CA ARG A 16 -1.97 7.45 -5.63
C ARG A 16 -1.20 6.69 -4.56
N MET A 17 -1.96 6.12 -3.62
CA MET A 17 -1.45 5.35 -2.50
C MET A 17 -1.83 3.89 -2.65
N THR A 18 -0.84 2.99 -2.61
CA THR A 18 -1.05 1.55 -2.67
C THR A 18 -0.37 0.89 -1.48
N LEU A 19 -1.17 0.27 -0.61
CA LEU A 19 -0.65 -0.57 0.46
C LEU A 19 -0.38 -1.98 -0.08
N GLN A 20 0.88 -2.30 -0.27
CA GLN A 20 1.33 -3.65 -0.62
C GLN A 20 1.43 -4.48 0.65
N CYS A 21 0.78 -5.65 0.67
CA CYS A 21 0.72 -6.54 1.83
C CYS A 21 1.12 -7.97 1.44
N GLU A 22 2.06 -8.55 2.17
CA GLU A 22 2.31 -10.00 2.11
C GLU A 22 1.22 -10.73 2.89
N ALA A 23 0.22 -11.22 2.15
CA ALA A 23 -0.88 -12.03 2.66
C ALA A 23 -1.52 -12.81 1.49
N ALA A 24 -2.29 -13.85 1.81
CA ALA A 24 -3.17 -14.47 0.83
C ALA A 24 -4.24 -13.45 0.37
N THR A 25 -4.64 -13.55 -0.90
CA THR A 25 -5.74 -12.72 -1.42
C THR A 25 -7.02 -13.04 -0.67
N ASP A 26 -7.58 -12.03 -0.01
CA ASP A 26 -8.81 -12.10 0.75
C ASP A 26 -9.55 -10.76 0.62
N GLU A 27 -10.78 -10.81 0.12
CA GLU A 27 -11.58 -9.61 -0.15
C GLU A 27 -12.09 -8.94 1.14
N ALA A 28 -12.40 -9.72 2.19
CA ALA A 28 -12.80 -9.15 3.48
C ALA A 28 -11.62 -8.42 4.13
N LEU A 29 -10.42 -9.02 4.06
CA LEU A 29 -9.19 -8.37 4.50
C LEU A 29 -8.89 -7.12 3.68
N ARG A 30 -9.05 -7.18 2.35
CA ARG A 30 -8.87 -6.03 1.46
C ARG A 30 -9.78 -4.87 1.85
N ALA A 31 -11.08 -5.14 2.00
CA ALA A 31 -12.06 -4.12 2.38
C ALA A 31 -11.73 -3.52 3.75
N GLY A 32 -11.34 -4.33 4.73
CA GLY A 32 -10.91 -3.88 6.05
C GLY A 32 -9.68 -2.97 5.99
N LEU A 33 -8.65 -3.37 5.23
CA LEU A 33 -7.43 -2.56 5.07
C LEU A 33 -7.71 -1.23 4.36
N ILE A 34 -8.53 -1.22 3.31
CA ILE A 34 -8.95 0.01 2.62
C ILE A 34 -9.72 0.93 3.60
N ALA A 35 -10.64 0.37 4.39
CA ALA A 35 -11.39 1.12 5.38
C ALA A 35 -10.47 1.74 6.43
N SER A 36 -9.54 0.96 7.01
CA SER A 36 -8.56 1.45 7.99
C SER A 36 -7.61 2.50 7.41
N LEU A 37 -7.12 2.30 6.19
CA LEU A 37 -6.30 3.31 5.49
C LEU A 37 -7.05 4.64 5.39
N ARG A 38 -8.30 4.60 4.92
CA ARG A 38 -9.13 5.79 4.80
C ARG A 38 -9.45 6.41 6.16
N GLU A 39 -9.71 5.60 7.18
CA GLU A 39 -10.03 6.08 8.53
C GLU A 39 -8.86 6.85 9.14
N HIS A 40 -7.64 6.31 9.05
CA HIS A 40 -6.47 6.91 9.69
C HIS A 40 -5.81 8.01 8.86
N THR A 41 -5.72 7.84 7.54
CA THR A 41 -5.02 8.81 6.67
C THR A 41 -5.94 9.86 6.10
N LYS A 42 -7.27 9.62 6.11
CA LYS A 42 -8.29 10.41 5.39
C LYS A 42 -8.11 10.43 3.87
N LEU A 43 -7.19 9.64 3.34
CA LEU A 43 -6.90 9.51 1.92
C LEU A 43 -7.54 8.24 1.35
N ARG A 44 -7.81 8.25 0.04
CA ARG A 44 -8.19 7.04 -0.69
C ARG A 44 -6.90 6.31 -1.06
N GLY A 45 -6.94 4.99 -0.95
CA GLY A 45 -5.82 4.14 -1.34
C GLY A 45 -6.30 2.77 -1.76
N GLU A 46 -5.41 2.06 -2.44
CA GLU A 46 -5.62 0.70 -2.93
C GLU A 46 -4.82 -0.28 -2.08
N VAL A 47 -5.21 -1.57 -2.13
CA VAL A 47 -4.48 -2.65 -1.46
C VAL A 47 -4.08 -3.69 -2.49
N ALA A 48 -2.78 -3.97 -2.57
CA ALA A 48 -2.21 -5.00 -3.42
C ALA A 48 -1.67 -6.14 -2.54
N PHE A 49 -2.13 -7.36 -2.78
CA PHE A 49 -1.57 -8.54 -2.11
C PHE A 49 -0.38 -9.06 -2.90
N CYS A 50 0.72 -9.29 -2.19
CA CYS A 50 1.96 -9.82 -2.72
C CYS A 50 2.24 -11.18 -2.08
N ALA A 51 2.98 -12.05 -2.79
CA ALA A 51 3.39 -13.32 -2.24
C ALA A 51 4.36 -13.10 -1.05
N ALA A 52 4.34 -14.02 -0.08
CA ALA A 52 5.26 -13.97 1.04
C ALA A 52 6.72 -13.97 0.55
N GLY A 53 7.58 -13.15 1.15
CA GLY A 53 8.98 -13.04 0.73
C GLY A 53 9.27 -11.95 -0.30
N THR A 54 8.27 -11.44 -1.03
CA THR A 54 8.49 -10.55 -2.18
C THR A 54 8.77 -9.09 -1.83
N LEU A 55 8.28 -8.59 -0.68
CA LEU A 55 8.63 -7.25 -0.23
C LEU A 55 10.06 -7.25 0.34
N PRO A 56 10.88 -6.21 0.09
CA PRO A 56 12.19 -6.11 0.71
C PRO A 56 12.10 -6.03 2.24
N ASN A 57 13.05 -6.65 2.96
CA ASN A 57 13.19 -6.50 4.41
C ASN A 57 14.23 -5.42 4.76
N ASP A 58 14.07 -4.23 4.18
CA ASP A 58 15.02 -3.11 4.28
C ASP A 58 14.62 -2.06 5.33
N GLY A 59 13.58 -2.34 6.12
CA GLY A 59 13.02 -1.40 7.11
C GLY A 59 12.18 -0.27 6.51
N LYS A 60 11.98 -0.23 5.19
CA LYS A 60 11.21 0.82 4.51
C LYS A 60 9.71 0.50 4.52
N VAL A 61 8.98 1.23 5.37
CA VAL A 61 7.53 1.10 5.53
C VAL A 61 6.76 1.97 4.53
N ILE A 62 7.29 3.15 4.18
CA ILE A 62 6.71 4.07 3.20
C ILE A 62 7.71 4.26 2.06
N ASP A 63 7.24 4.03 0.84
CA ASP A 63 8.01 4.14 -0.39
C ASP A 63 7.41 5.25 -1.25
N ASP A 64 7.87 6.47 -1.00
CA ASP A 64 7.51 7.64 -1.78
C ASP A 64 8.36 7.67 -3.06
N ILE A 65 7.70 7.36 -4.18
CA ILE A 65 8.30 7.32 -5.52
C ILE A 65 7.68 8.40 -6.43
N ARG A 66 7.05 9.43 -5.83
CA ARG A 66 6.51 10.55 -6.57
C ARG A 66 7.60 11.29 -7.33
N ARG A 67 7.27 11.74 -8.55
CA ARG A 67 8.16 12.55 -9.39
C ARG A 67 7.77 14.01 -9.27
N TYR A 68 8.75 14.85 -8.95
CA TYR A 68 8.61 16.30 -8.90
C TYR A 68 9.40 16.87 -10.08
N ALA A 69 8.71 17.23 -11.16
CA ALA A 69 9.29 17.93 -12.32
C ALA A 69 9.12 19.44 -12.16
#